data_AF-A0A484IJZ6-F1
#
_entry.id   AF-A0A484IJZ6-F1
#
_cell.length_a   1.000
_cell.length_b   1.000
_cell.length_c   1.000
_cell.angle_alpha   90.00
_cell.angle_beta   90.00
_cell.angle_gamma   90.00
#
_symmetry.space_group_name_H-M   'P 1'
#
loop_
_entity.id
_entity.type
_entity.pdbx_description
1 polymer ?
#
loop_
_entity_poly.entity_id
_entity_poly.type
_entity_poly.pdbx_seq_one_letter_code
_entity_poly.pdbx_strand_id
1 'polypeptide(L)'
;MSEPTYPEYSAAFVDQLINLDTEMAIRMTDNAKNTEEIYQIFLSRLSLLERSSLFPLTERDKMLLNDKKEDLYIALKLFILRFNMKKQLDETLNLLDDIKKLVR
;
A
#
# COMPACT_ATOMS: atom_id res chain seq x y z
N MET A 1 12.66 -3.45 -33.36
CA MET A 1 12.44 -3.43 -31.90
C MET A 1 11.91 -4.80 -31.56
N SER A 2 12.72 -5.65 -30.95
CA SER A 2 12.34 -7.02 -30.58
C SER A 2 11.41 -6.96 -29.37
N GLU A 3 10.31 -7.71 -29.38
CA GLU A 3 9.46 -7.84 -28.19
C GLU A 3 10.26 -8.49 -27.05
N PRO A 4 10.12 -7.98 -25.81
CA PRO A 4 10.79 -8.55 -24.65
C PRO A 4 10.46 -10.04 -24.49
N THR A 5 11.44 -10.84 -24.05
CA THR A 5 11.22 -12.27 -23.80
C THR A 5 10.50 -12.49 -22.46
N TYR A 6 9.80 -13.61 -22.27
CA TYR A 6 9.09 -13.92 -21.02
C TYR A 6 9.93 -13.76 -19.72
N PRO A 7 11.22 -14.16 -19.68
CA PRO A 7 12.09 -13.91 -18.54
C PRO A 7 12.26 -12.42 -18.20
N GLU A 8 12.27 -11.56 -19.22
CA GLU A 8 12.42 -10.10 -19.05
C GLU A 8 11.16 -9.48 -18.43
N TYR A 9 9.97 -9.95 -18.82
CA TYR A 9 8.71 -9.52 -18.21
C TYR A 9 8.60 -9.96 -16.74
N SER A 10 9.05 -11.17 -16.42
CA SER A 10 9.06 -11.70 -15.05
C SER A 10 10.05 -10.93 -14.17
N ALA A 11 11.26 -10.64 -14.67
CA ALA A 11 12.24 -9.85 -13.94
C ALA A 11 11.75 -8.41 -13.70
N ALA A 12 11.23 -7.75 -14.73
CA ALA A 12 10.70 -6.39 -14.61
C ALA A 12 9.53 -6.29 -13.62
N PHE A 13 8.68 -7.32 -13.55
CA PHE A 13 7.60 -7.40 -12.57
C PHE A 13 8.13 -7.50 -11.13
N VAL A 14 9.12 -8.37 -10.90
CA VAL A 14 9.75 -8.56 -9.58
C VAL A 14 10.45 -7.28 -9.14
N ASP A 15 11.19 -6.62 -10.03
CA ASP A 15 11.86 -5.36 -9.73
C ASP A 15 10.88 -4.25 -9.35
N GLN A 16 9.74 -4.16 -10.05
CA GLN A 16 8.68 -3.21 -9.70
C GLN A 16 8.09 -3.47 -8.32
N LEU A 17 7.86 -4.74 -7.95
CA LEU A 17 7.39 -5.09 -6.61
C LEU A 17 8.41 -4.69 -5.53
N ILE A 18 9.69 -5.03 -5.73
CA ILE A 18 10.77 -4.71 -4.77
C ILE A 18 10.90 -3.20 -4.57
N ASN A 19 10.83 -2.43 -5.67
CA ASN A 19 10.89 -0.98 -5.61
C ASN A 19 9.72 -0.40 -4.80
N LEU A 20 8.49 -0.85 -5.07
CA LEU A 20 7.31 -0.42 -4.32
C LEU A 20 7.39 -0.81 -2.83
N ASP A 21 7.91 -1.99 -2.50
CA ASP A 21 8.11 -2.44 -1.12
C ASP A 21 9.11 -1.56 -0.37
N THR A 22 10.21 -1.21 -1.04
CA THR A 22 11.24 -0.31 -0.51
C THR A 22 10.68 1.08 -0.28
N GLU A 23 9.93 1.61 -1.25
CA GLU A 23 9.32 2.93 -1.19
C GLU A 23 8.28 3.02 -0.06
N MET A 24 7.50 1.96 0.12
CA MET A 24 6.53 1.83 1.21
C MET A 24 7.20 1.83 2.58
N ALA A 25 8.29 1.06 2.74
CA ALA A 25 9.03 0.99 4.00
C ALA A 25 9.59 2.37 4.41
N ILE A 26 10.22 3.08 3.46
CA ILE A 26 10.78 4.42 3.67
C ILE A 26 9.67 5.40 4.10
N ARG A 27 8.54 5.40 3.41
CA ARG A 27 7.44 6.33 3.75
C ARG A 27 6.73 6.01 5.05
N MET A 28 6.66 4.73 5.44
CA MET A 28 6.07 4.35 6.72
C MET A 28 6.93 4.77 7.92
N THR A 29 8.26 4.89 7.75
CA THR A 29 9.14 5.43 8.81
C THR A 29 9.01 6.94 9.02
N ASP A 30 8.62 7.70 7.99
CA ASP A 30 8.55 9.18 8.01
C ASP A 30 7.30 9.76 8.68
N ASN A 31 6.66 8.98 9.57
CA ASN A 31 5.56 9.32 10.49
C ASN A 31 4.68 10.54 10.09
N ALA A 32 3.54 10.20 9.47
CA ALA A 32 2.27 10.94 9.42
C ALA A 32 2.05 12.02 8.34
N LYS A 33 3.03 12.42 7.52
CA LYS A 33 2.77 13.41 6.45
C LYS A 33 2.37 12.83 5.09
N ASN A 34 2.70 11.57 4.83
CA ASN A 34 2.61 10.99 3.48
C ASN A 34 1.47 9.97 3.34
N THR A 35 0.34 10.14 4.05
CA THR A 35 -0.76 9.16 4.03
C THR A 35 -1.26 8.89 2.61
N GLU A 36 -1.44 9.94 1.79
CA GLU A 36 -1.89 9.79 0.41
C GLU A 36 -0.87 9.02 -0.42
N GLU A 37 0.43 9.33 -0.29
CA GLU A 37 1.47 8.62 -1.03
C GLU A 37 1.56 7.14 -0.64
N ILE A 38 1.43 6.82 0.65
CA ILE A 38 1.38 5.43 1.13
C ILE A 38 0.15 4.71 0.55
N TYR A 39 -1.01 5.38 0.51
CA TYR A 39 -2.21 4.84 -0.10
C TYR A 39 -2.02 4.57 -1.60
N GLN A 40 -1.39 5.49 -2.34
CA GLN A 40 -1.08 5.29 -3.76
C GLN A 40 -0.11 4.13 -4.01
N ILE A 41 0.85 3.87 -3.11
CA ILE A 41 1.73 2.70 -3.20
C ILE A 41 0.92 1.41 -3.02
N PHE A 42 0.00 1.35 -2.07
CA PHE A 42 -0.89 0.18 -1.90
C PHE A 42 -1.68 -0.10 -3.19
N LEU A 43 -2.27 0.93 -3.80
CA LEU A 43 -3.03 0.78 -5.04
C LEU A 43 -2.13 0.31 -6.20
N SER A 44 -0.93 0.87 -6.30
CA SER A 44 0.04 0.48 -7.33
C SER A 44 0.47 -0.98 -7.20
N ARG A 45 0.72 -1.44 -5.96
CA ARG A 45 1.03 -2.84 -5.67
C ARG A 45 -0.14 -3.78 -5.99
N LEU A 46 -1.37 -3.41 -5.63
CA LEU A 46 -2.56 -4.19 -5.97
C LEU A 46 -2.73 -4.32 -7.49
N SER A 47 -2.63 -3.20 -8.21
CA SER A 47 -2.73 -3.21 -9.68
C SER A 47 -1.64 -4.08 -10.32
N LEU A 48 -0.42 -4.04 -9.79
CA LEU A 48 0.68 -4.87 -10.27
C LEU A 48 0.37 -6.37 -10.06
N LEU A 49 -0.09 -6.76 -8.88
CA LEU A 49 -0.50 -8.14 -8.58
C LEU A 49 -1.73 -8.59 -9.39
N GLU A 50 -2.66 -7.70 -9.72
CA GLU A 50 -3.77 -8.02 -10.63
C GLU A 50 -3.27 -8.29 -12.05
N ARG A 51 -2.33 -7.48 -12.53
CA ARG A 51 -1.70 -7.65 -13.85
C ARG A 51 -0.86 -8.91 -13.95
N SER A 52 -0.40 -9.48 -12.84
CA SER A 52 0.37 -10.73 -12.86
C SER A 52 -0.45 -11.93 -13.34
N SER A 53 -1.78 -11.83 -13.32
CA SER A 53 -2.69 -12.84 -13.91
C SER A 53 -2.50 -13.00 -15.43
N LEU A 54 -1.92 -11.99 -16.10
CA LEU A 54 -1.66 -11.99 -17.54
C LEU A 54 -0.34 -12.69 -17.90
N PHE A 55 0.49 -13.02 -16.91
CA PHE A 55 1.74 -13.73 -17.14
C PHE A 55 1.53 -15.25 -17.18
N PRO A 56 2.24 -15.98 -18.06
CA PRO A 56 2.16 -17.45 -18.12
C PRO A 56 2.89 -18.12 -16.95
N LEU A 57 2.36 -17.91 -15.74
CA LEU A 57 2.84 -18.44 -14.48
C LEU A 57 2.35 -19.87 -14.24
N THR A 58 3.08 -20.61 -13.40
CA THR A 58 2.59 -21.91 -12.90
C THR A 58 1.40 -21.70 -11.95
N GLU A 59 0.54 -22.71 -11.80
CA GLU A 59 -0.59 -22.61 -10.84
C GLU A 59 -0.12 -22.35 -9.41
N ARG A 60 1.03 -22.91 -9.02
CA ARG A 60 1.64 -22.65 -7.71
C ARG A 60 1.99 -21.17 -7.54
N ASP A 61 2.61 -20.57 -8.55
CA ASP A 61 3.00 -19.15 -8.50
C ASP A 61 1.77 -18.24 -8.51
N LYS A 62 0.72 -18.60 -9.26
CA LYS A 62 -0.57 -17.88 -9.24
C LYS A 62 -1.21 -17.90 -7.85
N MET A 63 -1.24 -19.06 -7.19
CA MET A 63 -1.76 -19.17 -5.83
C MET A 63 -0.95 -18.28 -4.87
N LEU A 64 0.38 -18.34 -4.93
CA LEU A 64 1.25 -17.52 -4.09
C LEU A 64 1.02 -16.02 -4.29
N LEU A 65 0.85 -15.56 -5.54
CA LEU A 65 0.56 -14.16 -5.83
C LEU A 65 -0.84 -13.74 -5.38
N ASN A 66 -1.81 -14.65 -5.43
CA ASN A 66 -3.14 -14.39 -4.90
C ASN A 66 -3.13 -14.25 -3.37
N ASP A 67 -2.42 -15.12 -2.66
CA ASP A 67 -2.24 -15.02 -1.21
C ASP A 67 -1.60 -13.67 -0.84
N LYS A 68 -0.54 -13.27 -1.55
CA LYS A 68 0.10 -11.95 -1.36
C LYS A 68 -0.86 -10.78 -1.62
N LYS A 69 -1.75 -10.91 -2.60
CA LYS A 69 -2.76 -9.90 -2.92
C LYS A 69 -3.78 -9.78 -1.78
N GLU A 70 -4.21 -10.89 -1.19
CA GLU A 70 -5.12 -10.91 -0.05
C GLU A 70 -4.47 -10.28 1.19
N ASP A 71 -3.21 -10.63 1.48
CA ASP A 71 -2.43 -10.00 2.55
C ASP A 71 -2.34 -8.47 2.38
N LEU A 72 -2.09 -8.02 1.15
CA LEU A 72 -2.01 -6.60 0.81
C LEU A 72 -3.36 -5.89 1.00
N TYR A 73 -4.47 -6.53 0.66
CA TYR A 73 -5.82 -6.03 0.92
C TYR A 73 -6.09 -5.84 2.41
N ILE A 74 -5.69 -6.81 3.23
CA ILE A 74 -5.84 -6.73 4.69
C ILE A 74 -5.00 -5.57 5.23
N ALA A 75 -3.74 -5.46 4.81
CA ALA A 75 -2.85 -4.38 5.21
C ALA A 75 -3.41 -2.99 4.84
N LEU A 76 -3.98 -2.84 3.63
CA LEU A 76 -4.63 -1.60 3.20
C LEU A 76 -5.82 -1.24 4.09
N LYS A 77 -6.69 -2.20 4.41
CA LYS A 77 -7.84 -1.98 5.30
C LYS A 77 -7.39 -1.52 6.68
N LEU A 78 -6.37 -2.15 7.24
CA LEU A 78 -5.78 -1.77 8.54
C LEU A 78 -5.15 -0.38 8.49
N PHE A 79 -4.48 -0.03 7.39
CA PHE A 79 -3.91 1.30 7.20
C PHE A 79 -4.99 2.39 7.18
N ILE A 80 -6.05 2.20 6.40
CA ILE A 80 -7.20 3.13 6.34
C ILE A 80 -7.85 3.26 7.71
N LEU A 81 -8.06 2.15 8.42
CA LEU A 81 -8.65 2.15 9.76
C LEU A 81 -7.81 2.98 10.73
N ARG A 82 -6.49 2.73 10.78
CA ARG A 82 -5.55 3.48 11.62
C ARG A 82 -5.56 4.97 11.29
N PHE A 83 -5.60 5.32 10.01
CA PHE A 83 -5.65 6.72 9.57
C PHE A 83 -6.93 7.42 10.04
N ASN A 84 -8.08 6.78 9.85
CA ASN A 84 -9.37 7.33 10.27
C ASN A 84 -9.45 7.49 11.79
N MET A 85 -8.95 6.52 12.56
CA MET A 85 -8.87 6.61 14.01
C MET A 85 -7.99 7.78 14.46
N LYS A 86 -6.82 7.96 13.83
CA LYS A 86 -5.95 9.10 14.12
C LYS A 86 -6.64 10.42 13.84
N LYS A 87 -7.32 10.55 12.70
CA LYS A 87 -8.08 11.76 12.35
C LYS A 87 -9.15 12.08 13.39
N GLN A 88 -9.94 11.10 13.80
CA GLN A 88 -10.98 11.27 14.83
C GLN A 88 -10.38 11.66 16.18
N LEU A 89 -9.23 11.09 16.56
CA LEU A 89 -8.53 11.45 17.78
C LEU A 89 -8.05 12.90 17.73
N ASP A 90 -7.42 13.32 16.62
CA ASP A 90 -6.92 14.68 16.43
C ASP A 90 -8.08 15.70 16.45
N GLU A 91 -9.24 15.38 15.83
CA GLU A 91 -10.47 16.19 15.90
C GLU A 91 -11.02 16.31 17.32
N THR A 92 -11.02 15.20 18.08
CA THR A 92 -11.49 15.18 19.47
C THR A 92 -10.59 16.00 20.39
N LEU A 93 -9.27 15.94 20.19
CA LEU A 93 -8.31 16.74 20.94
C LEU A 93 -8.50 18.24 20.69
N ASN A 94 -8.73 18.63 19.44
CA ASN A 94 -9.03 20.03 19.10
C ASN A 94 -10.31 20.54 19.79
N LEU A 95 -11.39 19.74 19.75
CA LEU A 95 -12.64 20.03 20.46
C LEU A 95 -12.44 20.23 21.96
N LEU A 96 -11.66 19.36 22.60
CA LEU A 96 -11.34 19.46 24.03
C LEU A 96 -10.58 20.74 24.35
N ASP A 97 -9.62 21.13 23.52
CA ASP A 97 -8.85 22.35 23.72
C ASP A 97 -9.70 23.61 23.53
N ASP A 98 -10.67 23.60 22.61
CA ASP A 98 -11.61 24.70 22.45
C ASP A 98 -12.56 24.83 23.65
N ILE A 99 -13.06 23.71 24.19
CA ILE A 99 -13.86 23.71 25.42
C ILE A 99 -13.04 24.26 26.60
N LYS A 100 -11.77 23.86 26.74
CA LYS A 100 -10.89 24.39 27.81
C LYS A 100 -10.70 25.90 27.72
N LYS A 101 -10.65 26.48 26.52
CA LYS A 101 -10.53 27.92 26.33
C LYS A 101 -11.80 28.68 26.73
N LEU A 102 -12.98 28.06 26.59
CA LEU A 102 -14.26 28.66 26.96
C LEU A 102 -14.53 28.68 28.46
N VAL A 103 -13.88 27.78 29.22
CA VAL A 103 -14.06 27.64 30.68
C VAL A 103 -12.99 28.44 31.47
N ARG A 104 -12.01 29.04 30.77
CA ARG A 104 -11.00 29.96 31.35
C ARG A 104 -11.41 31.41 31.16
#